data_AF-A0A920ILJ8-F1
#
_entry.id   AF-A0A920ILJ8-F1
#
_cell.length_a   1.000
_cell.length_b   1.000
_cell.length_c   1.000
_cell.angle_alpha   90.00
_cell.angle_beta   90.00
_cell.angle_gamma   90.00
#
_symmetry.space_group_name_H-M   'P 1'
#
loop_
_entity.id
_entity.type
_entity.pdbx_description
1 polymer ?
#
loop_
_entity_poly.entity_id
_entity_poly.type
_entity_poly.pdbx_seq_one_letter_code
_entity_poly.pdbx_strand_id
1 'polypeptide(L)'
;MYIRFKLKLFLIVIYFFVSGHAPWGQHEVYRQMHMLVMCSKKDDGAFDFTKNIKVIFDEYLPEAKARVARARDTERLVNLLITNQIPLAIISNNLLIKLTNENSKDYKNLLEHAKTLYSFKNMLLIVNHDFPKDYMEQIIESLDEASRNNHNIVKFVKKNNLSIDYDSLVFKKIKF
;
A
#
# COMPACT_ATOMS: atom_id res chain seq x y z
N MET A 1 -40.00 -45.23 -4.59
CA MET A 1 -38.55 -44.95 -4.73
C MET A 1 -38.23 -43.57 -5.35
N TYR A 2 -39.12 -43.00 -6.18
CA TYR A 2 -38.89 -41.72 -6.90
C TYR A 2 -38.90 -40.44 -6.03
N ILE A 3 -39.70 -40.40 -4.96
CA ILE A 3 -39.86 -39.21 -4.09
C ILE A 3 -38.59 -38.89 -3.27
N ARG A 4 -37.85 -39.93 -2.84
CA ARG A 4 -36.57 -39.76 -2.13
C ARG A 4 -35.47 -39.13 -3.00
N PHE A 5 -35.53 -39.32 -4.31
CA PHE A 5 -34.54 -38.78 -5.25
C PHE A 5 -34.76 -37.28 -5.48
N LYS A 6 -36.03 -36.85 -5.62
CA LYS A 6 -36.39 -35.43 -5.75
C LYS A 6 -36.03 -34.60 -4.51
N LEU A 7 -36.21 -35.18 -3.31
CA LEU A 7 -35.84 -34.51 -2.06
C LEU A 7 -34.32 -34.31 -1.93
N LYS A 8 -33.52 -35.31 -2.32
CA LYS A 8 -32.05 -35.18 -2.35
C LYS A 8 -31.57 -34.12 -3.34
N LEU A 9 -32.20 -34.04 -4.51
CA LEU A 9 -31.87 -33.04 -5.52
C LEU A 9 -32.20 -31.62 -5.02
N PHE A 10 -33.34 -31.46 -4.36
CA PHE A 10 -33.76 -30.19 -3.76
C PHE A 10 -32.78 -29.72 -2.66
N LEU A 11 -32.31 -30.64 -1.81
CA LEU A 11 -31.31 -30.33 -0.78
C LEU A 11 -29.94 -29.96 -1.38
N ILE A 12 -29.54 -30.57 -2.49
CA ILE A 12 -28.30 -30.20 -3.22
C ILE A 12 -28.41 -28.80 -3.80
N VAL A 13 -29.55 -28.42 -4.37
CA VAL A 13 -29.77 -27.06 -4.91
C VAL A 13 -29.73 -26.03 -3.79
N ILE A 14 -30.36 -26.29 -2.64
CA ILE A 14 -30.30 -25.40 -1.47
C ILE A 14 -28.85 -25.25 -0.96
N TYR A 15 -28.05 -26.32 -0.97
CA TYR A 15 -26.65 -26.27 -0.58
C TYR A 15 -25.82 -25.30 -1.43
N PHE A 16 -26.09 -25.19 -2.74
CA PHE A 16 -25.43 -24.18 -3.59
C PHE A 16 -25.85 -22.74 -3.26
N PHE A 17 -27.10 -22.51 -2.84
CA PHE A 17 -27.56 -21.18 -2.44
C PHE A 17 -27.12 -20.76 -1.03
N VAL A 18 -26.83 -21.73 -0.15
CA VAL A 18 -26.32 -21.50 1.22
C VAL A 18 -24.79 -21.59 1.28
N SER A 19 -24.12 -21.94 0.18
CA SER A 19 -22.67 -21.84 0.06
C SER A 19 -22.29 -20.36 0.04
N GLY A 20 -22.06 -19.80 1.23
CA GLY A 20 -21.67 -18.41 1.40
C GLY A 20 -20.53 -18.07 0.45
N HIS A 21 -20.82 -17.21 -0.52
CA HIS A 21 -19.80 -16.61 -1.36
C HIS A 21 -18.80 -15.95 -0.43
N ALA A 22 -17.60 -16.52 -0.32
CA ALA A 22 -16.54 -15.87 0.41
C ALA A 22 -16.40 -14.45 -0.19
N PRO A 23 -16.27 -13.39 0.65
CA PRO A 23 -16.50 -11.99 0.26
C PRO A 23 -15.41 -11.42 -0.65
N TRP A 24 -14.69 -12.26 -1.40
CA TRP A 24 -13.57 -11.91 -2.27
C TRP A 24 -13.91 -10.77 -3.23
N GLY A 25 -15.11 -10.77 -3.81
CA GLY A 25 -15.58 -9.68 -4.68
C GLY A 25 -15.76 -8.35 -3.94
N GLN A 26 -16.20 -8.36 -2.68
CA GLN A 26 -16.33 -7.13 -1.89
C GLN A 26 -14.96 -6.54 -1.56
N HIS A 27 -13.97 -7.39 -1.29
CA HIS A 27 -12.59 -6.94 -1.07
C HIS A 27 -11.95 -6.37 -2.34
N GLU A 28 -12.27 -6.90 -3.52
CA GLU A 28 -11.79 -6.38 -4.80
C GLU A 28 -12.39 -5.01 -5.13
N VAL A 29 -13.72 -4.88 -5.02
CA VAL A 29 -14.41 -3.59 -5.19
C VAL A 29 -13.86 -2.55 -4.21
N TYR A 30 -13.62 -2.93 -2.95
CA TYR A 30 -13.05 -2.02 -1.97
C TYR A 30 -11.67 -1.48 -2.37
N ARG A 31 -10.80 -2.33 -2.95
CA ARG A 31 -9.47 -1.95 -3.46
C ARG A 31 -9.52 -1.11 -4.72
N GLN A 32 -10.54 -1.28 -5.56
CA GLN A 32 -10.76 -0.45 -6.74
C GLN A 32 -11.28 0.95 -6.36
N MET A 33 -12.02 1.06 -5.26
CA MET A 33 -12.64 2.32 -4.81
C MET A 33 -11.76 3.18 -3.92
N HIS A 34 -10.68 2.64 -3.36
CA HIS A 34 -9.83 3.33 -2.38
C HIS A 34 -8.35 3.10 -2.64
N MET A 35 -7.55 4.17 -2.56
CA MET A 35 -6.10 4.07 -2.50
C MET A 35 -5.67 3.53 -1.13
N LEU A 36 -5.30 2.25 -1.07
CA LEU A 36 -4.80 1.64 0.16
C LEU A 36 -3.33 1.96 0.36
N VAL A 37 -3.02 2.56 1.51
CA VAL A 37 -1.65 2.82 1.96
C VAL A 37 -1.36 1.89 3.14
N MET A 38 -0.44 0.96 2.97
CA MET A 38 -0.18 -0.06 3.97
C MET A 38 1.09 0.16 4.79
N CYS A 39 1.08 -0.24 6.06
CA CYS A 39 2.29 -0.35 6.88
C CYS A 39 2.33 -1.71 7.60
N SER A 40 3.51 -2.11 8.09
CA SER A 40 3.66 -3.30 8.92
C SER A 40 3.27 -3.00 10.37
N LYS A 41 2.56 -3.92 11.04
CA LYS A 41 2.26 -3.80 12.47
C LYS A 41 3.50 -3.81 13.36
N LYS A 42 4.58 -4.44 12.90
CA LYS A 42 5.86 -4.56 13.61
C LYS A 42 6.85 -3.45 13.24
N ASP A 43 6.45 -2.50 12.40
CA ASP A 43 7.27 -1.34 12.04
C ASP A 43 6.89 -0.15 12.91
N ASP A 44 7.75 0.16 13.88
CA ASP A 44 7.44 1.12 14.93
C ASP A 44 7.23 2.52 14.37
N GLY A 45 6.11 3.15 14.78
CA GLY A 45 5.70 4.48 14.32
C GLY A 45 5.12 4.53 12.90
N ALA A 46 5.23 3.47 12.10
CA ALA A 46 4.74 3.47 10.72
C ALA A 46 3.22 3.60 10.64
N PHE A 47 2.48 3.01 11.59
CA PHE A 47 1.02 3.10 11.61
C PHE A 47 0.52 4.52 11.87
N ASP A 48 1.09 5.21 12.85
CA ASP A 48 0.73 6.60 13.15
C ASP A 48 1.12 7.53 12.00
N PHE A 49 2.30 7.30 11.41
CA PHE A 49 2.72 8.03 10.22
C PHE A 49 1.77 7.82 9.04
N THR A 50 1.31 6.59 8.80
CA THR A 50 0.38 6.28 7.70
C THR A 50 -0.97 6.97 7.90
N LYS A 51 -1.45 7.11 9.14
CA LYS A 51 -2.64 7.91 9.45
C LYS A 51 -2.43 9.39 9.09
N ASN A 52 -1.26 9.94 9.40
CA ASN A 52 -0.92 11.32 9.05
C ASN A 52 -0.88 11.54 7.53
N ILE A 53 -0.26 10.62 6.79
CA ILE A 53 -0.26 10.64 5.32
C ILE A 53 -1.69 10.58 4.76
N LYS A 54 -2.56 9.76 5.36
CA LYS A 54 -3.98 9.70 4.97
C LYS A 54 -4.69 11.04 5.18
N VAL A 55 -4.36 11.81 6.23
CA VAL A 55 -4.92 13.16 6.42
C VAL A 55 -4.47 14.09 5.29
N ILE A 56 -3.20 14.02 4.89
CA ILE A 56 -2.67 14.80 3.78
C ILE A 56 -3.38 14.43 2.46
N PHE A 57 -3.56 13.14 2.18
CA PHE A 57 -4.28 12.71 0.98
C PHE A 57 -5.77 13.08 1.00
N ASP A 58 -6.42 13.08 2.16
CA ASP A 58 -7.81 13.55 2.24
C ASP A 58 -7.95 15.04 1.87
N GLU A 59 -6.91 15.85 2.08
CA GLU A 59 -6.90 17.29 1.79
C GLU A 59 -6.42 17.59 0.36
N TYR A 60 -5.33 16.95 -0.09
CA TYR A 60 -4.65 17.26 -1.34
C TYR A 60 -4.88 16.24 -2.47
N LEU A 61 -5.50 15.10 -2.18
CA LEU A 61 -5.86 14.07 -3.17
C LEU A 61 -7.19 13.36 -2.80
N PRO A 62 -8.28 14.12 -2.54
CA PRO A 62 -9.51 13.58 -1.98
C PRO A 62 -10.17 12.49 -2.84
N GLU A 63 -10.02 12.57 -4.17
CA GLU A 63 -10.54 11.62 -5.15
C GLU A 63 -9.93 10.22 -4.99
N ALA A 64 -8.70 10.12 -4.49
CA ALA A 64 -8.04 8.84 -4.24
C ALA A 64 -8.66 8.08 -3.05
N LYS A 65 -9.46 8.75 -2.21
CA LYS A 65 -10.15 8.18 -1.05
C LYS A 65 -9.22 7.31 -0.22
N ALA A 66 -8.10 7.88 0.21
CA ALA A 66 -7.03 7.13 0.87
C ALA A 66 -7.54 6.37 2.11
N ARG A 67 -7.06 5.13 2.26
CA ARG A 67 -7.39 4.26 3.40
C ARG A 67 -6.13 3.62 3.94
N VAL A 68 -5.99 3.66 5.26
CA VAL A 68 -4.88 3.02 5.97
C VAL A 68 -5.13 1.52 6.05
N ALA A 69 -4.16 0.74 5.63
CA ALA A 69 -4.12 -0.72 5.80
C ALA A 69 -2.94 -1.12 6.70
N ARG A 70 -3.07 -2.26 7.38
CA ARG A 70 -2.02 -2.76 8.28
C ARG A 70 -1.76 -4.24 8.07
N ALA A 71 -0.55 -4.58 7.65
CA ALA A 71 -0.09 -5.96 7.59
C ALA A 71 0.27 -6.47 8.99
N ARG A 72 0.17 -7.79 9.21
CA ARG A 72 0.56 -8.42 10.49
C ARG A 72 2.05 -8.27 10.78
N ASP A 73 2.87 -8.33 9.74
CA ASP A 73 4.33 -8.33 9.80
C ASP A 73 4.91 -7.82 8.46
N THR A 74 6.24 -7.68 8.42
CA THR A 74 6.98 -7.17 7.25
C THR A 74 6.89 -8.11 6.06
N GLU A 75 7.03 -9.41 6.27
CA GLU A 75 6.90 -10.41 5.19
C GLU A 75 5.53 -10.28 4.50
N ARG A 76 4.44 -10.19 5.27
CA ARG A 76 3.11 -9.99 4.71
C ARG A 76 2.99 -8.66 3.98
N LEU A 77 3.62 -7.59 4.47
CA LEU A 77 3.65 -6.29 3.79
C LEU A 77 4.31 -6.40 2.41
N VAL A 78 5.51 -6.98 2.37
CA VAL A 78 6.28 -7.14 1.13
C VAL A 78 5.54 -8.02 0.15
N ASN A 79 5.02 -9.18 0.58
CA ASN A 79 4.27 -10.09 -0.29
C ASN A 79 3.04 -9.41 -0.91
N LEU A 80 2.30 -8.59 -0.15
CA LEU A 80 1.16 -7.83 -0.67
C LEU A 80 1.56 -6.77 -1.69
N LEU A 81 2.68 -6.10 -1.44
CA LEU A 81 3.20 -5.06 -2.33
C LEU A 81 3.66 -5.68 -3.65
N ILE A 82 4.53 -6.70 -3.61
CA ILE A 82 5.12 -7.28 -4.83
C ILE A 82 4.10 -8.05 -5.67
N THR A 83 3.04 -8.59 -5.06
CA THR A 83 1.93 -9.23 -5.80
C THR A 83 0.85 -8.24 -6.24
N ASN A 84 1.11 -6.93 -6.11
CA ASN A 84 0.21 -5.84 -6.48
C ASN A 84 -1.20 -5.91 -5.83
N GLN A 85 -1.33 -6.64 -4.72
CA GLN A 85 -2.58 -6.70 -3.96
C GLN A 85 -2.81 -5.40 -3.19
N ILE A 86 -1.75 -4.73 -2.75
CA ILE A 86 -1.78 -3.38 -2.19
C ILE A 86 -0.55 -2.61 -2.71
N PRO A 87 -0.74 -1.69 -3.66
CA PRO A 87 0.39 -1.12 -4.42
C PRO A 87 1.18 -0.02 -3.70
N LEU A 88 0.72 0.52 -2.56
CA LEU A 88 1.42 1.55 -1.80
C LEU A 88 1.74 1.07 -0.38
N ALA A 89 2.95 1.38 0.09
CA ALA A 89 3.36 1.10 1.46
C ALA A 89 4.23 2.19 2.08
N ILE A 90 4.07 2.37 3.40
CA ILE A 90 4.97 3.13 4.27
C ILE A 90 5.90 2.15 4.96
N ILE A 91 7.21 2.42 4.88
CA ILE A 91 8.24 1.72 5.65
C ILE A 91 9.11 2.72 6.39
N SER A 92 9.53 2.40 7.62
CA SER A 92 10.50 3.21 8.34
C SER A 92 11.91 2.98 7.83
N ASN A 93 12.76 3.99 8.01
CA ASN A 93 14.18 3.86 7.69
C ASN A 93 14.85 2.79 8.56
N ASN A 94 14.41 2.64 9.81
CA ASN A 94 14.95 1.64 10.74
C ASN A 94 14.63 0.23 10.24
N LEU A 95 13.41 0.00 9.77
CA LEU A 95 13.05 -1.27 9.16
C LEU A 95 13.88 -1.54 7.92
N LEU A 96 14.02 -0.56 7.02
CA LEU A 96 14.83 -0.72 5.82
C LEU A 96 16.29 -1.07 6.15
N ILE A 97 16.92 -0.32 7.06
CA ILE A 97 18.30 -0.57 7.53
C ILE A 97 18.42 -1.98 8.10
N LYS A 98 17.47 -2.42 8.92
CA LYS A 98 17.44 -3.78 9.47
C LYS A 98 17.41 -4.82 8.35
N LEU A 99 16.48 -4.69 7.40
CA LEU A 99 16.32 -5.62 6.29
C LEU A 99 17.57 -5.68 5.39
N THR A 100 18.22 -4.54 5.17
CA THR A 100 19.49 -4.41 4.45
C THR A 100 20.64 -5.11 5.18
N ASN A 101 20.81 -4.83 6.48
CA ASN A 101 21.87 -5.43 7.29
C ASN A 101 21.74 -6.96 7.40
N GLU A 102 20.51 -7.46 7.45
CA GLU A 102 20.20 -8.89 7.46
C GLU A 102 20.30 -9.54 6.07
N ASN A 103 20.51 -8.75 5.00
CA ASN A 103 20.42 -9.18 3.61
C ASN A 103 19.18 -10.06 3.34
N SER A 104 18.06 -9.65 3.95
CA SER A 104 16.84 -10.45 4.05
C SER A 104 16.20 -10.72 2.68
N LYS A 105 15.39 -11.78 2.59
CA LYS A 105 14.56 -12.04 1.40
C LYS A 105 13.63 -10.87 1.10
N ASP A 106 13.05 -10.29 2.15
CA ASP A 106 12.17 -9.12 2.06
C ASP A 106 12.90 -7.92 1.45
N TYR A 107 14.15 -7.66 1.83
CA TYR A 107 14.96 -6.60 1.22
C TYR A 107 15.17 -6.81 -0.28
N LYS A 108 15.55 -8.02 -0.68
CA LYS A 108 15.77 -8.36 -2.10
C LYS A 108 14.49 -8.18 -2.93
N ASN A 109 13.37 -8.66 -2.41
CA ASN A 109 12.06 -8.49 -3.03
C ASN A 109 11.68 -7.01 -3.19
N LEU A 110 11.94 -6.18 -2.17
CA LEU A 110 11.70 -4.74 -2.25
C LEU A 110 12.60 -4.06 -3.29
N LEU A 111 13.87 -4.45 -3.38
CA LEU A 111 14.79 -3.92 -4.40
C LEU A 111 14.35 -4.28 -5.82
N GLU A 112 13.85 -5.50 -6.02
CA GLU A 112 13.49 -5.99 -7.36
C GLU A 112 12.13 -5.47 -7.84
N HIS A 113 11.17 -5.32 -6.93
CA HIS A 113 9.77 -5.11 -7.31
C HIS A 113 9.14 -3.82 -6.79
N ALA A 114 9.87 -3.00 -6.03
CA ALA A 114 9.36 -1.75 -5.49
C ALA A 114 10.24 -0.55 -5.85
N LYS A 115 9.65 0.63 -5.82
CA LYS A 115 10.30 1.92 -6.07
C LYS A 115 9.97 2.90 -4.97
N THR A 116 10.89 3.81 -4.66
CA THR A 116 10.59 4.91 -3.74
C THR A 116 9.87 6.02 -4.49
N LEU A 117 8.68 6.37 -4.01
CA LEU A 117 7.88 7.47 -4.54
C LEU A 117 8.18 8.77 -3.80
N TYR A 118 8.32 8.72 -2.47
CA TYR A 118 8.65 9.88 -1.67
C TYR A 118 9.44 9.52 -0.41
N SER A 119 10.34 10.40 -0.01
CA SER A 119 11.14 10.27 1.20
C SER A 119 10.75 11.30 2.25
N PHE A 120 10.54 10.83 3.47
CA PHE A 120 10.31 11.68 4.64
C PHE A 120 11.50 11.56 5.58
N LYS A 121 11.51 12.37 6.65
CA LYS A 121 12.60 12.35 7.65
C LYS A 121 12.90 10.93 8.16
N ASN A 122 11.86 10.16 8.52
CA ASN A 122 12.01 8.86 9.16
C ASN A 122 11.35 7.69 8.40
N MET A 123 10.66 7.99 7.29
CA MET A 123 9.80 7.06 6.57
C MET A 123 10.01 7.18 5.07
N LEU A 124 9.64 6.13 4.34
CA LEU A 124 9.60 6.10 2.88
C LEU A 124 8.20 5.70 2.45
N LEU A 125 7.67 6.39 1.44
CA LEU A 125 6.53 5.92 0.66
C LEU A 125 7.07 5.17 -0.55
N ILE A 126 6.77 3.88 -0.60
CA ILE A 126 7.17 2.99 -1.67
C ILE A 126 5.95 2.46 -2.43
N VAL A 127 6.16 2.13 -3.68
CA VAL A 127 5.16 1.55 -4.56
C VAL A 127 5.67 0.31 -5.26
N ASN A 128 4.77 -0.55 -5.72
CA ASN A 128 5.13 -1.60 -6.68
C ASN A 128 5.67 -0.97 -7.98
N HIS A 129 6.66 -1.59 -8.62
CA HIS A 129 7.28 -1.11 -9.86
C HIS A 129 6.30 -0.93 -11.03
N ASP A 130 5.23 -1.71 -11.08
CA ASP A 130 4.17 -1.68 -12.09
C ASP A 130 3.07 -0.66 -11.77
N PHE A 131 3.20 0.11 -10.68
CA PHE A 131 2.19 1.08 -10.30
C PHE A 131 2.05 2.17 -11.38
N PRO A 132 0.82 2.52 -11.82
CA PRO A 132 0.63 3.41 -12.97
C PRO A 132 1.29 4.77 -12.79
N LYS A 133 2.00 5.21 -13.83
CA LYS A 133 2.76 6.45 -13.83
C LYS A 133 1.90 7.68 -13.52
N ASP A 134 0.72 7.78 -14.12
CA ASP A 134 -0.16 8.94 -13.92
C ASP A 134 -0.59 9.06 -12.45
N TYR A 135 -0.81 7.93 -11.77
CA TYR A 135 -1.13 7.93 -10.34
C TYR A 135 0.08 8.26 -9.47
N MET A 136 1.28 7.81 -9.84
CA MET A 136 2.51 8.25 -9.17
C MET A 136 2.66 9.77 -9.23
N GLU A 137 2.40 10.36 -10.40
CA GLU A 137 2.50 11.81 -10.60
C GLU A 137 1.51 12.58 -9.72
N GLN A 138 0.26 12.16 -9.65
CA GLN A 138 -0.76 12.78 -8.78
C GLN A 138 -0.36 12.71 -7.30
N ILE A 139 0.14 11.55 -6.84
CA ILE A 139 0.59 11.39 -5.45
C ILE A 139 1.79 12.32 -5.16
N ILE A 140 2.78 12.39 -6.06
CA ILE A 140 3.94 13.27 -5.86
C ILE A 140 3.49 14.74 -5.81
N GLU A 141 2.62 15.16 -6.73
CA GLU A 141 2.12 16.54 -6.80
C GLU A 141 1.35 16.93 -5.52
N SER A 142 0.46 16.05 -5.04
CA SER A 142 -0.27 16.29 -3.78
C SER A 142 0.65 16.40 -2.57
N LEU A 143 1.70 15.57 -2.47
CA LEU A 143 2.68 15.63 -1.39
C LEU A 143 3.57 16.88 -1.48
N ASP A 144 3.95 17.28 -2.68
CA ASP A 144 4.74 18.49 -2.92
C ASP A 144 3.93 19.76 -2.58
N GLU A 145 2.66 19.80 -2.96
CA GLU A 145 1.75 20.88 -2.58
C GLU A 145 1.56 20.96 -1.06
N ALA A 146 1.32 19.83 -0.39
CA ALA A 146 1.24 19.77 1.07
C ALA A 146 2.52 20.26 1.76
N SER A 147 3.69 19.93 1.20
CA SER A 147 4.99 20.38 1.68
C SER A 147 5.14 21.89 1.60
N ARG A 148 4.72 22.52 0.48
CA ARG A 148 4.81 23.98 0.29
C ARG A 148 3.84 24.75 1.20
N ASN A 149 2.70 24.15 1.54
CA ASN A 149 1.67 24.77 2.37
C ASN A 149 1.88 24.57 3.89
N ASN A 150 3.09 24.19 4.33
CA ASN A 150 3.48 24.05 5.74
C ASN A 150 2.59 23.10 6.56
N HIS A 151 2.17 21.96 5.98
CA HIS A 151 1.61 20.87 6.77
C HIS A 151 2.67 20.28 7.71
N ASN A 152 2.75 20.80 8.93
CA ASN A 152 3.72 20.41 9.96
C ASN A 152 3.49 18.99 10.52
N ILE A 153 2.48 18.27 10.01
CA ILE A 153 2.12 16.92 10.46
C ILE A 153 3.21 15.91 10.09
N VAL A 154 3.90 16.10 8.96
CA VAL A 154 5.06 15.29 8.54
C VAL A 154 6.19 16.18 8.05
N LYS A 155 7.44 15.77 8.34
CA LYS A 155 8.62 16.46 7.80
C LYS A 155 9.02 15.85 6.46
N PHE A 156 8.73 16.59 5.40
CA PHE A 156 9.16 16.33 4.02
C PHE A 156 10.68 16.50 3.91
N VAL A 157 11.39 15.51 3.35
CA VAL A 157 12.86 15.55 3.22
C VAL A 157 13.31 14.82 1.96
N LYS A 158 14.06 15.49 1.07
CA LYS A 158 14.79 14.77 0.02
C LYS A 158 15.92 13.95 0.65
N LYS A 159 15.86 12.63 0.50
CA LYS A 159 16.98 11.76 0.88
C LYS A 159 17.63 11.21 -0.37
N ASN A 160 18.94 11.44 -0.53
CA ASN A 160 19.67 10.88 -1.67
C ASN A 160 20.16 9.43 -1.40
N ASN A 161 20.06 8.92 -0.16
CA ASN A 161 20.78 7.72 0.29
C ASN A 161 19.90 6.62 0.92
N LEU A 162 18.71 6.33 0.40
CA LEU A 162 17.97 5.11 0.79
C LEU A 162 17.53 4.35 -0.47
N SER A 163 17.83 3.04 -0.49
CA SER A 163 18.23 2.25 -1.66
C SER A 163 17.13 1.53 -2.44
N ILE A 164 15.84 1.80 -2.17
CA ILE A 164 14.77 1.28 -3.03
C ILE A 164 14.69 2.25 -4.21
N ASP A 165 15.09 1.79 -5.38
CA ASP A 165 15.39 2.60 -6.56
C ASP A 165 14.42 3.79 -6.74
N TYR A 166 14.96 5.00 -6.78
CA TYR A 166 14.12 6.20 -6.96
C TYR A 166 13.65 6.24 -8.41
N ASP A 167 12.33 6.35 -8.62
CA ASP A 167 11.86 6.57 -9.97
C ASP A 167 12.39 7.91 -10.50
N SER A 168 12.95 7.91 -11.71
CA SER A 168 13.51 9.09 -12.39
C SER A 168 12.54 10.28 -12.44
N LEU A 169 11.23 10.02 -12.36
CA LEU A 169 10.16 11.03 -12.34
C LEU A 169 10.15 11.87 -11.07
N VAL A 170 10.51 11.29 -9.92
CA VAL A 170 10.56 12.00 -8.62
C VAL A 170 11.58 13.13 -8.70
N PHE A 171 12.71 12.91 -9.39
CA PHE A 171 13.75 13.93 -9.56
C PHE A 171 13.37 15.06 -10.51
N LYS A 172 12.40 14.85 -11.42
CA LYS A 172 12.00 15.86 -12.41
C LYS A 172 10.91 16.80 -11.91
N LYS A 173 10.00 16.30 -11.05
CA LYS A 173 8.80 17.06 -10.62
C LYS A 173 9.00 17.84 -9.32
N ILE A 174 9.80 17.33 -8.38
CA ILE A 174 10.04 18.03 -7.12
C ILE A 174 11.08 19.14 -7.37
N LYS A 175 10.58 20.36 -7.63
CA LYS A 175 11.39 21.58 -7.64
C LYS A 175 11.57 22.02 -6.18
N PHE A 176 12.81 21.90 -5.70
CA PHE A 176 13.23 22.55 -4.46
C PHE A 176 13.52 24.02 -4.73
#